data_AF-A0A2N2Y8B7-F1
#
_entry.id   AF-A0A2N2Y8B7-F1
#
_cell.length_a   1.000
_cell.length_b   1.000
_cell.length_c   1.000
_cell.angle_alpha   90.00
_cell.angle_beta   90.00
_cell.angle_gamma   90.00
#
_symmetry.space_group_name_H-M   'P 1'
#
loop_
_entity.id
_entity.type
_entity.pdbx_description
1 polymer ?
#
loop_
_entity_poly.entity_id
_entity_poly.type
_entity_poly.pdbx_seq_one_letter_code
_entity_poly.pdbx_strand_id
1 'polypeptide(L)'
;IVPYKACDFNNIEKYFRYLKSVPRYESIIYNQYKDLYYRIVALPADKNLIDGNRNQDVVMPFSIIVLDNKFNVIAEKVFPSNSYDIRDYFVNEEGLWISTNNEGSKNFNENRLSFELITLEKNE
;
A
#
# COMPACT_ATOMS: atom_id res chain seq x y z
N ILE A 1 -3.96 20.11 -18.57
CA ILE A 1 -4.38 20.06 -17.15
C ILE A 1 -5.79 19.51 -17.13
N VAL A 2 -5.98 18.26 -16.70
CA VAL A 2 -7.32 17.69 -16.56
C VAL A 2 -7.99 18.46 -15.41
N PRO A 3 -9.17 19.07 -15.60
CA PRO A 3 -9.78 19.85 -14.54
C PRO A 3 -10.14 18.90 -13.38
N TYR A 4 -9.62 19.21 -12.20
CA TYR A 4 -9.99 18.54 -10.96
C TYR A 4 -11.46 18.87 -10.69
N LYS A 5 -12.39 18.04 -11.19
CA LYS A 5 -13.77 18.08 -10.73
C LYS A 5 -13.72 17.71 -9.25
N ALA A 6 -14.05 18.66 -8.39
CA ALA A 6 -14.26 18.40 -6.97
C ALA A 6 -15.16 17.17 -6.85
N CYS A 7 -14.73 16.19 -6.04
CA CYS A 7 -15.53 15.00 -5.78
C CYS A 7 -16.90 15.46 -5.29
N ASP A 8 -17.95 14.99 -5.95
CA ASP A 8 -19.32 15.15 -5.45
C ASP A 8 -19.43 14.29 -4.19
N PHE A 9 -19.16 14.90 -3.02
CA PHE A 9 -19.21 14.24 -1.72
C PHE A 9 -20.60 13.68 -1.39
N ASN A 10 -21.64 14.01 -2.18
CA ASN A 10 -22.96 13.41 -2.08
C ASN A 10 -22.98 11.93 -2.49
N ASN A 11 -21.89 11.37 -3.02
CA ASN A 11 -21.78 9.96 -3.35
C ASN A 11 -20.43 9.36 -2.92
N ILE A 12 -20.26 9.21 -1.60
CA ILE A 12 -19.11 8.57 -0.94
C ILE A 12 -18.79 7.19 -1.55
N GLU A 13 -19.81 6.42 -1.94
CA GLU A 13 -19.64 5.11 -2.56
C GLU A 13 -18.90 5.22 -3.91
N LYS A 14 -19.30 6.17 -4.76
CA LYS A 14 -18.64 6.44 -6.03
C LYS A 14 -17.18 6.89 -5.83
N TYR A 15 -16.91 7.69 -4.80
CA TYR A 15 -15.55 8.11 -4.46
C TYR A 15 -14.68 6.91 -4.06
N PHE A 16 -15.14 6.05 -3.16
CA PHE A 16 -14.38 4.86 -2.76
C PHE A 16 -14.18 3.89 -3.91
N ARG A 17 -15.17 3.71 -4.80
CA ARG A 17 -14.98 2.92 -6.03
C ARG A 17 -13.91 3.53 -6.93
N TYR A 18 -13.90 4.85 -7.10
CA TYR A 18 -12.87 5.53 -7.88
C TYR A 18 -11.48 5.28 -7.30
N LEU A 19 -11.31 5.49 -5.98
CA LEU A 19 -10.03 5.22 -5.31
C LEU A 19 -9.55 3.77 -5.48
N LYS A 20 -10.47 2.81 -5.48
CA LYS A 20 -10.16 1.38 -5.71
C LYS A 20 -9.84 1.04 -7.17
N SER A 21 -10.21 1.91 -8.12
CA SER A 21 -10.09 1.66 -9.57
C SER A 21 -8.85 2.27 -10.24
N VAL A 22 -8.11 3.14 -9.54
CA VAL A 22 -6.95 3.85 -10.10
C VAL A 22 -5.71 3.62 -9.24
N PRO A 23 -4.50 3.57 -9.85
CA PRO A 23 -3.28 3.56 -9.06
C PRO A 23 -3.12 4.89 -8.35
N ARG A 24 -2.62 4.86 -7.11
CA ARG A 24 -2.34 6.07 -6.34
C ARG A 24 -1.15 5.87 -5.42
N TYR A 25 -0.41 6.95 -5.22
CA TYR A 25 0.63 6.98 -4.22
C TYR A 25 0.03 7.17 -2.82
N GLU A 26 0.58 6.44 -1.85
CA GLU A 26 0.20 6.52 -0.44
C GLU A 26 1.31 7.24 0.35
N SER A 27 2.20 6.49 0.97
CA SER A 27 3.25 6.99 1.86
C SER A 27 4.62 7.06 1.18
N ILE A 28 5.46 8.03 1.56
CA ILE A 28 6.90 8.03 1.28
C ILE A 28 7.62 8.03 2.62
N ILE A 29 8.54 7.10 2.81
CA ILE A 29 9.08 6.73 4.11
C ILE A 29 10.59 6.77 4.02
N TYR A 30 11.23 7.65 4.79
CA TYR A 30 12.68 7.71 4.86
C TYR A 30 13.22 6.61 5.79
N ASN A 31 14.21 5.86 5.31
CA ASN A 31 15.01 4.96 6.12
C ASN A 31 16.35 5.63 6.45
N GLN A 32 16.39 6.27 7.62
CA GLN A 32 17.59 6.95 8.13
C GLN A 32 18.79 6.02 8.33
N TYR A 33 18.57 4.72 8.51
CA TYR A 33 19.65 3.75 8.75
C TYR A 33 20.35 3.31 7.46
N LYS A 34 19.68 3.46 6.30
CA LYS A 34 20.19 3.03 4.99
C LYS A 34 20.26 4.15 3.95
N ASP A 35 19.91 5.37 4.34
CA ASP A 35 19.82 6.56 3.50
C ASP A 35 19.07 6.32 2.18
N LEU A 36 17.85 5.80 2.30
CA LEU A 36 16.97 5.49 1.17
C LEU A 36 15.51 5.78 1.53
N TYR A 37 14.63 5.72 0.54
CA TYR A 37 13.19 5.91 0.74
C TYR A 37 12.39 4.71 0.25
N TYR A 38 11.32 4.38 0.95
CA TYR A 38 10.27 3.49 0.47
C TYR A 38 9.06 4.30 0.03
N ARG A 39 8.52 4.04 -1.15
CA ARG A 39 7.29 4.65 -1.66
C ARG A 39 6.24 3.57 -1.85
N ILE A 40 5.17 3.68 -1.07
CA ILE A 40 4.02 2.77 -1.16
C ILE A 40 3.06 3.27 -2.24
N VAL A 41 2.65 2.37 -3.12
CA VAL A 41 1.70 2.62 -4.21
C VAL A 41 0.53 1.67 -4.06
N ALA A 42 -0.69 2.18 -3.90
CA ALA A 42 -1.88 1.35 -4.02
C ALA A 42 -2.18 1.14 -5.51
N LEU A 43 -2.37 -0.11 -5.93
CA LEU A 43 -2.70 -0.50 -7.29
C LEU A 43 -4.22 -0.72 -7.43
N PRO A 44 -4.77 -0.66 -8.66
CA PRO A 44 -6.20 -0.93 -8.87
C PRO A 44 -6.60 -2.33 -8.39
N ALA A 45 -7.72 -2.43 -7.69
CA ALA A 45 -8.35 -3.71 -7.39
C ALA A 45 -9.00 -4.33 -8.65
N ASP A 46 -9.20 -5.64 -8.64
CA ASP A 46 -10.01 -6.32 -9.65
C ASP A 46 -11.44 -5.72 -9.65
N LYS A 47 -11.97 -5.40 -10.84
CA LYS A 47 -13.32 -4.86 -11.00
C LYS A 47 -14.39 -5.73 -10.34
N ASN A 48 -14.23 -7.04 -10.37
CA ASN A 48 -15.16 -7.98 -9.76
C ASN A 48 -15.23 -7.81 -8.22
N LEU A 49 -14.11 -7.43 -7.59
CA LEU A 49 -14.05 -7.13 -6.15
C LEU A 49 -14.71 -5.78 -5.83
N ILE A 50 -14.63 -4.82 -6.75
CA ILE A 50 -15.21 -3.47 -6.59
C ILE A 50 -16.73 -3.50 -6.68
N ASP A 51 -17.29 -4.28 -7.62
CA ASP A 51 -18.73 -4.31 -7.90
C ASP A 51 -19.49 -5.33 -7.01
N GLY A 52 -18.80 -6.38 -6.53
CA GLY A 52 -19.42 -7.46 -5.75
C GLY A 52 -19.53 -7.23 -4.24
N ASN A 53 -18.81 -6.26 -3.66
CA ASN A 53 -18.64 -6.20 -2.20
C ASN A 53 -18.75 -4.75 -1.67
N ARG A 54 -19.97 -4.32 -1.34
CA ARG A 54 -20.25 -2.97 -0.80
C ARG A 54 -19.68 -2.72 0.61
N ASN A 55 -19.38 -3.78 1.37
CA ASN A 55 -19.14 -3.71 2.82
C ASN A 55 -17.77 -4.24 3.28
N GLN A 56 -16.84 -4.59 2.38
CA GLN A 56 -15.51 -5.05 2.79
C GLN A 56 -14.44 -4.01 2.45
N ASP A 57 -13.57 -3.77 3.42
CA ASP A 57 -12.28 -3.10 3.24
C ASP A 57 -11.39 -3.98 2.37
N VAL A 58 -11.67 -3.99 1.07
CA VAL A 58 -10.80 -4.62 0.06
C VAL A 58 -9.47 -3.90 0.14
N VAL A 59 -8.46 -4.56 0.72
CA VAL A 59 -7.10 -4.06 0.69
C VAL A 59 -6.55 -4.36 -0.68
N MET A 60 -6.35 -3.28 -1.42
CA MET A 60 -5.85 -3.33 -2.79
C MET A 60 -4.49 -4.01 -2.86
N PRO A 61 -4.16 -4.64 -4.01
CA PRO A 61 -2.77 -4.91 -4.31
C PRO A 61 -1.97 -3.61 -4.22
N PHE A 62 -0.70 -3.71 -3.86
CA PHE A 62 0.15 -2.54 -3.70
C PHE A 62 1.56 -2.86 -4.17
N SER A 63 2.36 -1.84 -4.46
CA SER A 63 3.79 -1.98 -4.66
C SER A 63 4.57 -1.13 -3.68
N ILE A 64 5.80 -1.56 -3.40
CA ILE A 64 6.79 -0.79 -2.67
C ILE A 64 7.94 -0.52 -3.63
N ILE A 65 8.14 0.77 -3.94
CA ILE A 65 9.27 1.26 -4.71
C ILE A 65 10.37 1.66 -3.72
N VAL A 66 11.59 1.22 -3.96
CA VAL A 66 12.78 1.68 -3.22
C VAL A 66 13.47 2.74 -4.04
N LEU A 67 13.74 3.88 -3.40
CA LEU A 67 14.43 5.02 -3.97
C LEU A 67 15.75 5.23 -3.24
N ASP A 68 16.84 5.51 -3.97
CA ASP A 68 18.08 5.96 -3.34
C ASP A 68 17.95 7.41 -2.81
N ASN A 69 19.02 7.93 -2.19
CA ASN A 69 19.06 9.30 -1.65
C ASN A 69 18.96 10.42 -2.69
N LYS A 70 19.03 10.09 -3.98
CA LYS A 70 18.82 11.00 -5.12
C LYS A 70 17.47 10.78 -5.78
N PHE A 71 16.59 9.98 -5.17
CA PHE A 71 15.27 9.60 -5.68
C PHE A 71 15.29 8.78 -6.99
N ASN A 72 16.40 8.09 -7.29
CA ASN A 72 16.41 7.09 -8.36
C ASN A 72 15.75 5.80 -7.87
N VAL A 73 14.94 5.17 -8.71
CA VAL A 73 14.33 3.86 -8.43
C VAL A 73 15.41 2.77 -8.48
N ILE A 74 15.57 2.03 -7.39
CA ILE A 74 16.56 0.93 -7.28
C ILE A 74 15.92 -0.45 -7.10
N ALA A 75 14.63 -0.52 -6.76
CA ALA A 75 13.85 -1.75 -6.72
C ALA A 75 12.34 -1.42 -6.71
N GLU A 76 11.52 -2.37 -7.15
CA GLU A 76 10.07 -2.34 -6.93
C GLU A 76 9.55 -3.77 -6.74
N LYS A 77 8.67 -3.98 -5.77
CA LYS A 77 7.98 -5.27 -5.58
C LYS A 77 6.49 -5.06 -5.45
N VAL A 78 5.72 -5.88 -6.17
CA VAL A 78 4.25 -5.93 -6.10
C VAL A 78 3.82 -6.98 -5.08
N PHE A 79 2.83 -6.64 -4.27
CA PHE A 79 2.22 -7.48 -3.26
C PHE A 79 0.74 -7.71 -3.61
N PRO A 80 0.22 -8.93 -3.37
CA PRO A 80 -1.18 -9.24 -3.61
C PRO A 80 -2.09 -8.47 -2.64
N SER A 81 -3.36 -8.34 -3.01
CA SER A 81 -4.42 -7.81 -2.14
C SER A 81 -4.53 -8.56 -0.81
N ASN A 82 -5.08 -7.90 0.22
CA ASN A 82 -5.39 -8.50 1.52
C ASN A 82 -4.20 -9.17 2.22
N SER A 83 -2.98 -8.66 2.01
CA SER A 83 -1.76 -9.22 2.61
C SER A 83 -1.27 -8.46 3.84
N TYR A 84 -1.45 -7.14 3.88
CA TYR A 84 -0.89 -6.23 4.91
C TYR A 84 -1.81 -5.03 5.19
N ASP A 85 -1.71 -4.39 6.36
CA ASP A 85 -2.20 -3.01 6.54
C ASP A 85 -1.09 -2.01 6.20
N ILE A 86 -1.11 -1.51 4.97
CA ILE A 86 -0.07 -0.61 4.43
C ILE A 86 -0.04 0.79 5.08
N ARG A 87 -0.96 1.09 5.99
CA ARG A 87 -1.00 2.35 6.74
C ARG A 87 -0.33 2.24 8.11
N ASP A 88 -0.03 1.02 8.55
CA ASP A 88 0.59 0.73 9.83
C ASP A 88 1.97 0.09 9.61
N TYR A 89 3.01 0.89 9.78
CA TYR A 89 4.39 0.51 9.47
C TYR A 89 5.39 1.29 10.32
N PHE A 90 6.61 0.78 10.39
CA PHE A 90 7.77 1.50 10.92
C PHE A 90 9.05 1.07 10.22
N VAL A 91 10.13 1.81 10.46
CA VAL A 91 11.46 1.50 9.93
C VAL A 91 12.45 1.38 11.07
N ASN A 92 13.33 0.38 10.98
CA ASN A 92 14.51 0.23 11.84
C ASN A 92 15.75 -0.09 10.99
N GLU A 93 16.85 -0.45 11.65
CA GLU A 93 18.12 -0.83 11.01
C GLU A 93 17.97 -1.98 10.00
N GLU A 94 17.06 -2.92 10.26
CA GLU A 94 16.81 -4.07 9.38
C GLU A 94 16.06 -3.65 8.11
N GLY A 95 15.09 -2.74 8.20
CA GLY A 95 14.35 -2.23 7.06
C GLY A 95 12.95 -1.74 7.38
N LEU A 96 12.05 -1.83 6.39
CA LEU A 96 10.64 -1.49 6.52
C LEU A 96 9.86 -2.68 7.08
N TRP A 97 9.13 -2.45 8.16
CA TRP A 97 8.22 -3.39 8.78
C TRP A 97 6.79 -2.94 8.53
N ILE A 98 5.94 -3.83 8.01
CA ILE A 98 4.52 -3.54 7.74
C ILE A 98 3.64 -4.48 8.55
N SER A 99 2.56 -3.93 9.08
CA SER A 99 1.59 -4.65 9.89
C SER A 99 0.92 -5.78 9.12
N THR A 100 0.88 -6.96 9.74
CA THR A 100 0.15 -8.13 9.26
C THR A 100 -1.24 -8.21 9.90
N ASN A 101 -1.68 -7.17 10.63
CA ASN A 101 -3.01 -7.05 11.23
C ASN A 101 -4.10 -6.69 10.20
N ASN A 102 -4.12 -7.44 9.10
CA ASN A 102 -5.17 -7.42 8.09
C ASN A 102 -5.96 -8.74 8.19
N GLU A 103 -7.30 -8.69 8.16
CA GLU A 103 -8.14 -9.90 8.28
C GLU A 103 -7.85 -10.97 7.22
N GLY A 104 -7.35 -10.56 6.05
CA GLY A 104 -6.96 -11.49 4.99
C GLY A 104 -5.54 -12.05 5.12
N SER A 105 -4.74 -11.59 6.09
CA SER A 105 -3.40 -12.11 6.31
C SER A 105 -3.47 -13.52 6.90
N LYS A 106 -2.51 -14.37 6.52
CA LYS A 106 -2.49 -15.80 6.92
C LYS A 106 -2.49 -16.02 8.44
N ASN A 107 -1.97 -15.05 9.21
CA ASN A 107 -1.75 -15.16 10.65
C ASN A 107 -2.52 -14.09 11.43
N PHE A 108 -3.63 -13.58 10.88
CA PHE A 108 -4.42 -12.54 11.54
C PHE A 108 -4.85 -12.96 12.94
N ASN A 109 -4.59 -12.09 13.92
CA ASN A 109 -5.06 -12.22 15.29
C ASN A 109 -5.29 -10.82 15.86
N GLU A 110 -6.56 -10.49 16.14
CA GLU A 110 -6.97 -9.18 16.66
C GLU A 110 -6.32 -8.83 18.02
N ASN A 111 -5.94 -9.84 18.81
CA ASN A 111 -5.31 -9.65 20.12
C ASN A 111 -3.78 -9.55 20.06
N ARG A 112 -3.20 -9.54 18.85
CA ARG A 112 -1.75 -9.49 18.66
C ARG A 112 -1.36 -8.54 17.54
N LEU A 113 -0.70 -7.45 17.90
CA LEU A 113 -0.01 -6.59 16.93
C LEU A 113 1.23 -7.32 16.38
N SER A 114 1.31 -7.50 15.05
CA SER A 114 2.33 -8.29 14.38
C SER A 114 2.82 -7.59 13.11
N PHE A 115 4.13 -7.58 12.87
CA PHE A 115 4.74 -6.95 11.69
C PHE A 115 5.67 -7.94 10.98
N GLU A 116 5.80 -7.79 9.66
CA GLU A 116 6.77 -8.53 8.85
C GLU A 116 7.80 -7.57 8.26
N LEU A 117 9.08 -7.97 8.30
CA LEU A 117 10.16 -7.29 7.62
C LEU A 117 10.01 -7.50 6.11
N ILE A 118 9.84 -6.41 5.37
CA ILE A 118 9.70 -6.47 3.92
C ILE A 118 11.07 -6.68 3.27
N THR A 119 11.22 -7.83 2.61
CA THR A 119 12.39 -8.16 1.79
C THR A 119 12.18 -7.77 0.34
N LEU A 120 13.09 -6.95 -0.17
CA LEU A 120 13.11 -6.43 -1.54
C LEU A 120 14.44 -6.83 -2.17
N GLU A 121 14.38 -7.57 -3.27
CA GLU A 121 15.56 -7.85 -4.08
C GLU A 121 15.87 -6.60 -4.92
N LYS A 122 17.16 -6.26 -5.04
CA LYS A 122 17.57 -5.19 -5.96
C LYS A 122 17.34 -5.67 -7.39
N ASN A 123 16.85 -4.79 -8.24
CA ASN A 123 16.90 -5.03 -9.68
C ASN A 123 18.38 -5.05 -10.09
N GLU A 124 18.82 -6.14 -10.73
CA GLU A 124 20.17 -6.24 -11.33
C GLU A 124 20.37 -5.23 -12.47
#